data_AF-A0A419SGH3-F1
#
_entry.id   AF-A0A419SGH3-F1
#
_cell.length_a   1.000
_cell.length_b   1.000
_cell.length_c   1.000
_cell.angle_alpha   90.00
_cell.angle_beta   90.00
_cell.angle_gamma   90.00
#
_symmetry.space_group_name_H-M   'P 1'
#
loop_
_entity.id
_entity.type
_entity.pdbx_description
1 polymer ?
#
loop_
_entity_poly.entity_id
_entity_poly.type
_entity_poly.pdbx_seq_one_letter_code
_entity_poly.pdbx_strand_id
1 'polypeptide(L)' 'MKGFAIIGIVLYFAVLTWLEWSSLVSNGVRDLIAYACLVGLGCFLGILLVLFPDLKSPLTWVDKVYKPFSAMLK' A
#
# COMPACT_ATOMS: atom_id res chain seq x y z
N MET A 1 14.75 -12.53 -4.22
CA MET A 1 13.88 -11.52 -4.87
C MET A 1 12.99 -10.78 -3.86
N LYS A 2 12.21 -11.48 -3.02
CA LYS A 2 11.33 -10.83 -2.01
C LYS A 2 12.06 -9.93 -1.00
N GLY A 3 13.27 -10.29 -0.56
CA GLY A 3 14.07 -9.46 0.36
C GLY A 3 14.50 -8.10 -0.20
N PHE A 4 14.86 -8.03 -1.49
CA PHE A 4 15.18 -6.76 -2.15
C PHE A 4 13.96 -5.84 -2.26
N ALA A 5 12.76 -6.41 -2.46
CA ALA A 5 11.52 -5.64 -2.50
C ALA A 5 11.21 -5.02 -1.12
N ILE A 6 11.42 -5.75 -0.03
CA ILE A 6 11.24 -5.24 1.34
C ILE A 6 12.23 -4.11 1.63
N ILE A 7 13.50 -4.28 1.24
CA ILE A 7 14.52 -3.23 1.39
C ILE A 7 14.11 -1.97 0.61
N GLY A 8 13.59 -2.12 -0.62
CA GLY A 8 13.10 -1.01 -1.43
C GLY A 8 11.94 -0.26 -0.76
N ILE A 9 10.99 -0.98 -0.16
CA ILE A 9 9.87 -0.39 0.59
C ILE A 9 10.37 0.42 1.78
N VAL A 10 11.30 -0.14 2.57
CA VAL A 10 11.87 0.55 3.73
C VAL A 10 12.64 1.81 3.31
N LEU A 11 13.44 1.73 2.24
CA LEU A 11 14.18 2.86 1.68
C LEU A 11 13.23 3.97 1.20
N TYR A 12 12.16 3.60 0.50
CA TYR A 12 11.14 4.55 0.02
C TYR A 12 10.50 5.31 1.18
N PHE A 13 10.07 4.61 2.23
CA PHE A 13 9.48 5.25 3.41
C PHE A 13 10.50 6.08 4.21
N ALA A 14 11.77 5.67 4.25
CA ALA A 14 12.84 6.45 4.89
C ALA A 14 13.06 7.78 4.15
N VAL A 15 13.08 7.75 2.82
CA VAL A 15 13.23 8.97 1.98
C VAL A 15 12.01 9.88 2.11
N LEU A 16 10.79 9.34 2.07
CA LEU A 16 9.57 10.12 2.33
C LEU A 16 9.62 10.82 3.69
N THR A 17 10.01 10.08 4.72
CA THR A 17 10.08 10.60 6.09
C THR A 17 11.15 11.68 6.21
N TRP A 18 12.28 11.54 5.52
CA TRP A 18 13.32 12.56 5.47
C TRP A 18 12.82 13.85 4.79
N LEU A 19 12.14 13.73 3.65
CA LEU A 19 11.62 14.88 2.90
C LEU A 19 10.55 15.63 3.70
N GLU A 20 9.65 14.90 4.36
CA GLU A 20 8.58 15.51 5.14
C GLU A 20 8.98 15.88 6.58
N TRP A 21 10.17 15.49 7.06
CA TRP A 21 10.62 15.67 8.45
C TRP A 21 10.46 17.10 8.95
N SER A 22 10.90 18.10 8.17
CA SER A 22 10.80 19.51 8.54
C SER A 22 9.33 19.98 8.65
N SER A 23 8.44 19.44 7.83
CA SER A 23 7.01 19.77 7.83
C SER A 23 6.30 19.10 9.02
N LEU A 24 6.60 17.83 9.26
CA LEU A 24 6.00 17.03 10.34
C LEU A 24 6.37 17.58 11.73
N VAL A 25 7.62 18.00 11.92
CA VAL A 25 8.07 18.62 13.17
C VAL A 25 7.42 19.99 13.38
N SER A 26 7.22 20.76 12.30
CA SER A 26 6.64 22.10 12.37
C SER A 26 5.13 22.09 12.65
N ASN A 27 4.39 21.08 12.17
CA ASN A 27 2.93 21.03 12.28
C ASN A 27 2.43 20.36 13.58
N GLY A 28 3.33 19.84 14.41
CA GLY A 28 3.03 19.31 15.74
C GLY A 28 2.68 17.83 15.77
N VAL A 29 2.48 17.31 16.98
CA VAL A 29 2.41 15.86 17.27
C VAL A 29 1.22 15.14 16.62
N ARG A 30 0.12 15.84 16.33
CA ARG A 30 -1.07 15.25 15.71
C ARG A 30 -0.78 14.82 14.26
N ASP A 31 -0.08 15.65 13.53
CA ASP A 31 0.24 15.41 12.12
C ASP A 31 1.32 14.33 12.00
N LEU A 32 2.24 14.27 12.96
CA LEU A 32 3.21 13.18 13.08
C LEU A 32 2.53 11.83 13.33
N ILE A 33 1.48 11.77 14.16
CA ILE A 33 0.69 10.55 14.38
C ILE A 33 -0.05 10.16 13.10
N ALA A 34 -0.68 11.11 12.40
CA ALA A 34 -1.38 10.85 11.15
C ALA A 34 -0.43 10.30 10.07
N TYR A 35 0.75 10.91 9.93
CA TYR A 35 1.81 10.44 9.05
C TYR A 35 2.28 9.04 9.43
N ALA A 36 2.55 8.78 10.72
CA ALA A 36 2.98 7.47 11.20
C ALA A 36 1.93 6.37 10.92
N CYS A 37 0.63 6.69 11.08
CA CYS A 37 -0.45 5.77 10.73
C CYS A 37 -0.49 5.48 9.22
N LEU A 38 -0.37 6.50 8.37
CA LEU A 38 -0.35 6.35 6.91
C LEU A 38 0.85 5.54 6.43
N VAL A 39 2.06 5.87 6.92
CA VAL A 39 3.29 5.14 6.62
C VAL A 39 3.23 3.71 7.13
N GLY A 40 2.75 3.50 8.36
CA GLY A 40 2.58 2.17 8.93
C GLY A 40 1.64 1.30 8.10
N LEU A 41 0.48 1.85 7.71
CA LEU A 41 -0.48 1.17 6.83
C LEU A 41 0.10 0.87 5.44
N GLY A 42 0.78 1.84 4.82
CA GLY A 42 1.38 1.66 3.51
C GLY A 42 2.50 0.62 3.53
N CYS A 43 3.33 0.62 4.57
CA CYS A 43 4.39 -0.38 4.75
C CYS A 43 3.81 -1.77 5.00
N PHE A 44 2.78 -1.87 5.86
CA PHE A 44 2.04 -3.12 6.09
C PHE A 44 1.44 -3.68 4.80
N LEU A 45 0.75 -2.85 4.02
CA LEU A 45 0.16 -3.24 2.72
C LEU A 45 1.23 -3.67 1.71
N GLY A 46 2.35 -2.94 1.64
CA GLY A 46 3.46 -3.27 0.76
C GLY A 46 4.09 -4.62 1.11
N ILE A 47 4.32 -4.89 2.40
CA ILE A 47 4.83 -6.19 2.87
C ILE A 47 3.82 -7.29 2.56
N LEU A 48 2.52 -7.04 2.78
CA LEU A 48 1.46 -8.01 2.49
C LEU A 48 1.44 -8.40 0.99
N LEU A 49 1.62 -7.43 0.09
CA LEU A 49 1.74 -7.67 -1.36
C LEU A 49 2.97 -8.51 -1.72
N VAL A 50 4.11 -8.26 -1.07
CA VAL A 50 5.34 -9.02 -1.32
C VAL A 50 5.23 -10.48 -0.82
N LEU A 51 4.54 -10.67 0.32
CA LEU A 51 4.32 -12.01 0.88
C LEU A 51 3.26 -12.80 0.11
N PHE A 52 2.18 -12.14 -0.30
CA PHE A 52 1.06 -12.71 -1.04
C PHE A 52 0.93 -12.11 -2.45
N PRO A 53 1.89 -12.38 -3.35
CA PRO A 53 1.85 -11.87 -4.73
C PRO A 53 0.68 -12.43 -5.53
N ASP A 54 0.11 -13.57 -5.10
CA ASP A 54 -1.04 -14.24 -5.70
C ASP A 54 -2.39 -13.76 -5.14
N LEU A 55 -2.44 -12.59 -4.49
CA LEU A 55 -3.70 -11.87 -4.30
C LEU A 55 -4.29 -11.61 -5.68
N LYS A 56 -5.16 -12.51 -6.14
CA LYS A 56 -5.84 -12.41 -7.44
C LYS A 56 -6.35 -10.99 -7.57
N SER A 57 -5.88 -10.31 -8.62
CA SER A 57 -6.17 -8.90 -8.88
C SER A 57 -7.66 -8.61 -8.59
N PRO A 58 -8.02 -7.47 -7.97
CA PRO A 58 -9.43 -7.10 -7.77
C PRO A 58 -10.25 -7.22 -9.06
N LEU A 59 -9.61 -7.01 -10.21
CA LEU A 59 -10.18 -7.25 -11.54
C LEU A 59 -10.69 -8.68 -11.73
N THR A 60 -10.02 -9.70 -11.19
CA THR A 60 -10.47 -11.10 -11.24
C THR A 60 -11.75 -11.33 -10.42
N TRP A 61 -11.96 -10.56 -9.36
CA TRP A 61 -13.20 -10.58 -8.58
C TRP A 61 -14.32 -9.87 -9.31
N VAL A 62 -14.02 -8.73 -9.92
CA VAL A 62 -14.94 -8.01 -10.82
C VAL A 62 -15.37 -8.91 -11.98
N ASP A 63 -14.42 -9.59 -12.64
CA ASP A 63 -14.70 -10.53 -13.73
C ASP A 63 -15.60 -11.68 -13.29
N LYS A 64 -15.40 -12.23 -12.08
CA LYS A 64 -16.25 -13.29 -11.54
C LYS A 64 -17.68 -12.84 -11.26
N VAL A 65 -17.86 -11.58 -10.84
CA VAL A 65 -19.19 -11.00 -10.59
C VAL A 65 -19.85 -10.63 -11.92
N TYR A 66 -19.13 -10.01 -12.85
CA TYR A 66 -19.69 -9.53 -14.11
C TYR A 66 -19.93 -10.63 -15.15
N LYS A 67 -19.13 -11.70 -15.19
CA LYS A 67 -19.33 -12.84 -16.11
C LYS A 67 -20.76 -13.38 -16.10
N PRO A 68 -21.37 -13.76 -14.96
CA PRO A 68 -22.73 -14.29 -14.94
C PRO A 68 -23.77 -13.27 -15.44
N PHE A 69 -23.62 -11.97 -15.13
CA PHE A 69 -24.53 -10.94 -15.66
C PHE A 69 -24.39 -10.73 -17.17
N SER A 70 -23.16 -10.77 -17.70
CA SER A 70 -22.93 -10.69 -19.15
C SER A 70 -23.49 -11.90 -19.92
N ALA A 71 -23.58 -13.06 -19.28
CA ALA A 71 -24.16 -14.27 -19.85
C ALA A 71 -25.70 -14.26 -19.84
N MET A 72 -26.33 -13.48 -18.96
CA MET A 72 -27.80 -13.27 -18.92
C MET A 72 -28.28 -12.22 -19.93
N LEU A 73 -27.39 -11.36 -20.41
CA LEU A 73 -27.68 -10.27 -21.37
C LEU A 73 -27.50 -10.68 -22.84
N LYS A 74 -27.33 -11.98 -23.10
CA LYS A 74 -27.24 -12.59 -24.45
C LYS A 74 -28.38 -13.58 -24.63
#